data_AF-A0A6B3FJD4-F1
#
_entry.id   AF-A0A6B3FJD4-F1
#
_cell.length_a   1.000
_cell.length_b   1.000
_cell.length_c   1.000
_cell.angle_alpha   90.00
_cell.angle_beta   90.00
_cell.angle_gamma   90.00
#
_symmetry.space_group_name_H-M   'P 1'
#
loop_
_entity.id
_entity.type
_entity.pdbx_description
1 polymer ?
#
loop_
_entity_poly.entity_id
_entity_poly.type
_entity_poly.pdbx_seq_one_letter_code
_entity_poly.pdbx_strand_id
1 'polypeptide(L)'
;VGIDYALFIVSRYRAELAEGREREEAAGRAVGTAGSAVVFAGLTVVIALAGLAVVNIPMLTKMGLAAAGTVAIAVLIALTLVPAALGFAGKRIMGRKARKAAEAEKSPDAKPNMGTRWARFVLRKPVWVMLVGVLGLGIVAVPAASLEMGLPDDGAQPKSTTQRQAYDMLSDGFGPGFNGPLMTVVDTKNSSDGKAAANRVAEEIEALGVSAVLPPAFNKAGDTATITVIPKDRPSSHATEEVVHGIRDAGKDIKADTGAEVLVTGATAMNI
;
A
#
# COMPACT_ATOMS: atom_id res chain seq x y z
N VAL A 1 15.59 -8.30 -1.57
CA VAL A 1 15.55 -8.68 -3.00
C VAL A 1 16.94 -8.82 -3.60
N GLY A 2 17.70 -7.74 -3.85
CA GLY A 2 19.02 -7.85 -4.51
C GLY A 2 20.06 -8.69 -3.74
N ILE A 3 20.09 -8.55 -2.41
CA ILE A 3 20.95 -9.36 -1.54
C ILE A 3 20.56 -10.84 -1.62
N ASP A 4 19.26 -11.15 -1.60
CA ASP A 4 18.76 -12.54 -1.61
C ASP A 4 19.11 -13.23 -2.93
N TYR A 5 18.99 -12.53 -4.05
CA TYR A 5 19.37 -13.05 -5.37
C TYR A 5 20.88 -13.30 -5.46
N ALA A 6 21.70 -12.37 -4.98
CA ALA A 6 23.15 -12.57 -4.92
C ALA A 6 23.52 -13.77 -4.01
N LEU A 7 22.89 -13.88 -2.83
CA LEU A 7 23.10 -15.00 -1.90
C LEU A 7 22.70 -16.34 -2.52
N PHE A 8 21.60 -16.38 -3.28
CA PHE A 8 21.16 -17.61 -3.94
C PHE A 8 22.17 -18.08 -4.99
N ILE A 9 22.66 -17.16 -5.84
CA ILE A 9 23.71 -17.44 -6.83
C ILE A 9 25.02 -17.86 -6.15
N VAL A 10 25.46 -17.14 -5.11
CA VAL A 10 26.68 -17.45 -4.36
C VAL A 10 26.58 -18.82 -3.67
N SER A 11 25.42 -19.14 -3.08
CA SER A 11 25.18 -20.44 -2.45
C SER A 11 25.29 -21.56 -3.47
N ARG A 12 24.67 -21.40 -4.65
CA ARG A 12 24.76 -22.37 -5.73
C ARG A 12 26.19 -22.51 -6.25
N TYR A 13 26.88 -21.40 -6.49
CA TYR A 13 28.28 -21.39 -6.90
C TYR A 13 29.18 -22.16 -5.91
N ARG A 14 28.96 -21.97 -4.60
CA ARG A 14 29.70 -22.69 -3.56
C ARG A 14 29.39 -24.19 -3.56
N ALA A 15 28.15 -24.59 -3.82
CA ALA A 15 27.77 -26.00 -3.95
C ALA A 15 28.47 -26.68 -5.14
N GLU A 16 28.49 -25.99 -6.29
CA GLU A 16 29.15 -26.46 -7.52
C GLU A 16 30.67 -26.61 -7.33
N LEU A 17 31.32 -25.66 -6.64
CA LEU A 17 32.74 -25.79 -6.27
C LEU A 17 32.99 -26.92 -5.25
N ALA A 18 32.04 -27.18 -4.34
CA ALA A 18 32.15 -28.29 -3.38
C ALA A 18 32.00 -29.66 -4.06
N GLU A 19 31.46 -29.72 -5.28
CA GLU A 19 31.44 -30.90 -6.13
C GLU A 19 32.74 -31.07 -6.95
N GLY A 20 33.73 -30.19 -6.77
CA GLY A 20 35.05 -30.30 -7.41
C GLY A 20 35.15 -29.65 -8.79
N ARG A 21 34.13 -28.90 -9.21
CA ARG A 21 34.07 -28.26 -10.53
C ARG A 21 35.05 -27.07 -10.61
N GLU A 22 35.52 -26.78 -11.82
CA GLU A 22 36.37 -25.63 -12.07
C GLU A 22 35.56 -24.33 -11.99
N ARG A 23 36.19 -23.19 -11.68
CA ARG A 23 35.49 -21.96 -11.30
C ARG A 23 34.61 -21.37 -12.38
N GLU A 24 35.12 -21.35 -13.61
CA GLU A 24 34.39 -20.82 -14.77
C GLU A 24 33.16 -21.67 -15.04
N GLU A 25 33.33 -22.99 -14.98
CA GLU A 25 32.23 -23.94 -15.15
C GLU A 25 31.22 -23.87 -13.99
N ALA A 26 31.68 -23.71 -12.74
CA ALA A 26 30.83 -23.54 -11.57
C ALA A 26 30.02 -22.24 -11.63
N ALA A 27 30.60 -21.14 -12.12
CA ALA A 27 29.90 -19.88 -12.31
C ALA A 27 28.84 -20.00 -13.41
N GLY A 28 29.19 -20.59 -14.56
CA GLY A 28 28.26 -20.84 -15.65
C GLY A 28 27.08 -21.73 -15.21
N ARG A 29 27.33 -22.81 -14.47
CA ARG A 29 26.28 -23.71 -13.97
C ARG A 29 25.43 -23.11 -12.86
N ALA A 30 26.02 -22.27 -12.00
CA ALA A 30 25.24 -21.53 -11.00
C ALA A 30 24.25 -20.57 -11.67
N VAL A 31 24.66 -19.85 -12.71
CA VAL A 31 23.75 -18.99 -13.49
C VAL A 31 22.72 -19.83 -14.26
N GLY A 32 23.13 -20.92 -14.91
CA GLY A 32 22.22 -21.78 -15.67
C GLY A 32 21.13 -22.45 -14.82
N THR A 33 21.37 -22.68 -13.53
CA THR A 33 20.42 -23.35 -12.63
C THR A 33 19.70 -22.38 -11.69
N ALA A 34 20.45 -21.64 -10.87
CA ALA A 34 19.88 -20.69 -9.92
C ALA A 34 19.49 -19.36 -10.58
N GLY A 35 20.13 -18.99 -11.68
CA GLY A 35 19.79 -17.75 -12.40
C GLY A 35 18.41 -17.78 -13.02
N SER A 36 17.93 -18.92 -13.54
CA SER A 36 16.56 -19.02 -14.05
C SER A 36 15.51 -18.80 -12.96
N ALA A 37 15.75 -19.32 -11.75
CA ALA A 37 14.90 -19.06 -10.59
C ALA A 37 14.90 -17.58 -10.18
N VAL A 38 16.07 -16.91 -10.23
CA VAL A 38 16.20 -15.47 -9.96
C VAL A 38 15.47 -14.64 -11.01
N VAL A 39 15.57 -14.98 -12.30
CA VAL A 39 14.82 -14.29 -13.37
C VAL A 39 13.33 -14.46 -13.17
N PHE A 40 12.86 -15.68 -12.88
CA PHE A 40 11.43 -15.95 -12.67
C PHE A 40 10.88 -15.17 -11.48
N ALA A 41 11.53 -15.27 -10.31
CA ALA A 41 11.14 -14.51 -9.12
C ALA A 41 11.21 -12.99 -9.37
N GLY A 42 12.30 -12.51 -9.99
CA GLY A 42 12.46 -11.10 -10.35
C GLY A 42 11.35 -10.58 -11.26
N LEU A 43 11.01 -11.33 -12.30
CA LEU A 43 9.96 -10.96 -13.26
C LEU A 43 8.59 -10.90 -12.57
N THR A 44 8.26 -11.85 -11.71
CA THR A 44 6.99 -11.82 -10.97
C THR A 44 6.85 -10.56 -10.11
N VAL A 45 7.93 -10.14 -9.43
CA VAL A 45 7.94 -8.91 -8.62
C VAL A 45 7.83 -7.67 -9.51
N VAL A 46 8.53 -7.63 -10.64
CA VAL A 46 8.45 -6.52 -11.60
C VAL A 46 7.02 -6.36 -12.13
N ILE A 47 6.37 -7.46 -12.50
CA ILE A 47 4.97 -7.45 -12.98
C ILE A 47 4.03 -6.97 -11.87
N ALA A 48 4.17 -7.48 -10.65
CA ALA A 48 3.34 -7.06 -9.52
C ALA A 48 3.46 -5.56 -9.23
N LEU A 49 4.68 -5.02 -9.25
CA LEU A 49 4.94 -3.59 -9.04
C LEU A 49 4.46 -2.73 -10.21
N ALA A 50 4.59 -3.20 -11.46
CA ALA A 50 4.04 -2.53 -12.62
C ALA A 50 2.50 -2.49 -12.59
N GLY A 51 1.85 -3.46 -11.95
CA GLY A 51 0.41 -3.49 -11.73
C GLY A 51 -0.15 -2.27 -11.01
N LEU A 52 0.65 -1.57 -10.18
CA LEU A 52 0.24 -0.31 -9.54
C LEU A 52 -0.12 0.78 -10.57
N ALA A 53 0.41 0.70 -11.79
CA ALA A 53 0.07 1.64 -12.86
C ALA A 53 -1.41 1.59 -13.27
N VAL A 54 -2.09 0.46 -13.02
CA VAL A 54 -3.50 0.25 -13.38
C VAL A 54 -4.44 1.07 -12.48
N VAL A 55 -4.01 1.41 -11.27
CA VAL A 55 -4.83 2.14 -10.26
C VAL A 55 -5.06 3.61 -10.66
N ASN A 56 -4.33 4.13 -11.66
CA ASN A 56 -4.44 5.50 -12.16
C ASN A 56 -4.17 6.60 -11.10
N ILE A 57 -3.39 6.27 -10.07
CA ILE A 57 -2.89 7.22 -9.07
C ILE A 57 -1.43 7.54 -9.42
N PRO A 58 -1.11 8.76 -9.91
CA PRO A 58 0.22 9.07 -10.46
C PRO A 58 1.38 8.81 -9.50
N MET A 59 1.16 9.02 -8.20
CA MET A 59 2.16 8.75 -7.17
C MET A 59 2.49 7.26 -7.07
N LEU A 60 1.46 6.40 -7.01
CA LEU A 60 1.62 4.95 -6.94
C LEU A 60 2.28 4.40 -8.21
N THR A 61 1.89 4.90 -9.38
CA THR A 61 2.50 4.50 -10.66
C THR A 61 4.00 4.81 -10.68
N LYS A 62 4.40 6.02 -10.27
CA LYS A 62 5.81 6.42 -10.24
C LYS A 62 6.61 5.57 -9.24
N MET A 63 6.07 5.34 -8.05
CA MET A 63 6.70 4.49 -7.04
C MET A 63 6.85 3.04 -7.50
N GLY A 64 5.79 2.46 -8.08
CA GLY A 64 5.76 1.10 -8.60
C GLY A 64 6.76 0.89 -9.73
N LEU A 65 6.78 1.78 -10.73
CA LEU A 65 7.72 1.69 -11.85
C LEU A 65 9.18 1.92 -11.41
N ALA A 66 9.44 2.86 -10.51
CA ALA A 66 10.77 3.05 -9.94
C ALA A 66 11.25 1.78 -9.22
N ALA A 67 10.40 1.20 -8.36
CA ALA A 67 10.71 -0.04 -7.65
C ALA A 67 10.93 -1.21 -8.63
N ALA A 68 10.07 -1.38 -9.63
CA ALA A 68 10.22 -2.39 -10.68
C ALA A 68 11.56 -2.24 -11.42
N GLY A 69 11.95 -1.01 -11.77
CA GLY A 69 13.25 -0.71 -12.36
C GLY A 69 14.42 -1.12 -11.48
N THR A 70 14.36 -0.82 -10.17
CA THR A 70 15.42 -1.23 -9.23
C THR A 70 15.53 -2.76 -9.11
N VAL A 71 14.41 -3.48 -9.15
CA VAL A 71 14.41 -4.96 -9.12
C VAL A 71 15.01 -5.52 -10.41
N ALA A 72 14.65 -4.97 -11.57
CA ALA A 72 15.22 -5.39 -12.85
C ALA A 72 16.75 -5.19 -12.87
N ILE A 73 17.24 -4.05 -12.40
CA ILE A 73 18.69 -3.78 -12.25
C ILE A 73 19.32 -4.78 -11.28
N ALA A 74 18.69 -5.07 -10.14
CA ALA A 74 19.20 -6.03 -9.18
C ALA A 74 19.31 -7.45 -9.75
N VAL A 75 18.34 -7.88 -10.56
CA VAL A 75 18.38 -9.16 -11.29
C VAL A 75 19.53 -9.17 -12.29
N LEU A 76 19.70 -8.11 -13.08
CA LEU A 76 20.82 -8.00 -14.02
C LEU A 76 22.17 -8.09 -13.29
N ILE A 77 22.33 -7.38 -12.17
CA ILE A 77 23.55 -7.43 -11.34
C ILE A 77 23.78 -8.85 -10.79
N ALA A 78 22.74 -9.51 -10.30
CA ALA A 78 22.85 -10.87 -9.75
C ALA A 78 23.24 -11.92 -10.80
N LEU A 79 22.89 -11.71 -12.07
CA LEU A 79 23.18 -12.63 -13.18
C LEU A 79 24.48 -12.32 -13.92
N THR A 80 24.96 -11.07 -13.85
CA THR A 80 26.15 -10.62 -14.61
C THR A 80 27.32 -10.33 -13.69
N LEU A 81 27.17 -9.33 -12.81
CA LEU A 81 28.25 -8.81 -11.99
C LEU A 81 28.64 -9.80 -10.88
N VAL A 82 27.67 -10.44 -10.23
CA VAL A 82 27.95 -11.40 -9.14
C VAL A 82 28.74 -12.60 -9.66
N PRO A 83 28.34 -13.32 -10.72
CA PRO A 83 29.13 -14.43 -11.27
C PRO A 83 30.50 -13.99 -11.79
N ALA A 84 30.59 -12.83 -12.45
CA ALA A 84 31.87 -12.29 -12.93
C ALA A 84 32.84 -12.01 -11.77
N ALA A 85 32.34 -11.38 -10.70
CA ALA A 85 33.12 -11.12 -9.49
C ALA A 85 33.53 -12.43 -8.80
N LEU A 86 32.66 -13.44 -8.74
CA LEU A 86 32.97 -14.75 -8.17
C LEU A 86 34.02 -15.51 -9.00
N GLY A 87 33.93 -15.46 -10.33
CA GLY A 87 34.94 -16.01 -11.24
C GLY A 87 36.31 -15.37 -11.03
N PHE A 88 36.35 -14.05 -10.80
CA PHE A 88 37.56 -13.28 -10.58
C PHE A 88 38.16 -13.44 -9.17
N ALA A 89 37.33 -13.48 -8.11
CA ALA A 89 37.75 -13.41 -6.70
C ALA A 89 38.53 -14.62 -6.15
N GLY A 90 38.72 -15.67 -6.95
CA GLY A 90 39.68 -16.74 -6.69
C GLY A 90 39.44 -17.60 -5.44
N LYS A 91 40.49 -18.31 -4.98
CA LYS A 91 40.48 -19.37 -3.94
C LYS A 91 40.04 -18.91 -2.53
N ARG A 92 39.75 -17.62 -2.30
CA ARG A 92 39.49 -17.06 -0.95
C ARG A 92 38.02 -17.10 -0.50
N ILE A 93 37.07 -17.39 -1.38
CA ILE A 93 35.63 -17.44 -1.01
C ILE A 93 35.28 -18.72 -0.23
N MET A 94 36.05 -19.80 -0.41
CA MET A 94 35.91 -21.03 0.37
C MET A 94 36.80 -20.96 1.61
N GLY A 95 36.34 -20.28 2.66
CA GLY A 95 36.94 -20.48 3.99
C GLY A 95 36.87 -21.96 4.38
N ARG A 96 37.92 -22.53 5.00
CA ARG A 96 37.95 -23.95 5.45
C ARG A 96 36.69 -24.39 6.20
N LYS A 97 36.03 -23.48 6.92
CA LYS A 97 34.73 -23.71 7.60
C LYS A 97 33.58 -24.00 6.63
N ALA A 98 33.50 -23.31 5.49
CA ALA A 98 32.48 -23.51 4.47
C ALA A 98 32.58 -24.90 3.82
N ARG A 99 33.82 -25.37 3.58
CA ARG A 99 34.07 -26.71 3.02
C ARG A 99 33.72 -27.81 4.02
N LYS A 100 34.13 -27.65 5.28
CA LYS A 100 33.74 -28.57 6.37
C LYS A 100 32.23 -28.63 6.59
N ALA A 101 31.52 -27.51 6.46
CA ALA A 101 30.06 -27.49 6.60
C ALA A 101 29.36 -28.25 5.47
N ALA A 102 29.80 -28.08 4.22
CA ALA A 102 29.26 -28.81 3.07
C ALA A 102 29.58 -30.32 3.12
N GLU A 103 30.77 -30.70 3.62
CA GLU A 103 31.14 -32.11 3.85
C GLU A 103 30.32 -32.75 4.99
N ALA A 104 30.03 -31.99 6.06
CA ALA A 104 29.20 -32.46 7.17
C ALA A 104 27.71 -32.66 6.78
N GLU A 105 27.19 -31.86 5.85
CA GLU A 105 25.81 -31.95 5.37
C GLU A 105 25.60 -33.14 4.41
N LYS A 106 26.65 -33.60 3.72
CA LYS A 106 26.64 -34.78 2.82
C LYS A 106 26.86 -36.12 3.53
N SER A 107 27.13 -36.13 4.85
CA SER A 107 27.39 -37.38 5.58
C SER A 107 26.09 -38.19 5.78
N PRO A 108 26.08 -39.51 5.51
CA PRO A 108 24.88 -40.35 5.65
C PRO A 108 24.34 -40.43 7.09
N ASP A 109 25.18 -40.17 8.10
CA ASP A 109 24.81 -40.08 9.52
C ASP A 109 24.48 -38.65 9.99
N ALA A 110 24.27 -37.70 9.07
CA ALA A 110 23.91 -36.33 9.43
C ALA A 110 22.57 -36.32 10.20
N LYS A 111 22.62 -35.92 11.47
CA LYS A 111 21.42 -35.82 12.32
C LYS A 111 20.38 -34.97 11.60
N PRO A 112 19.10 -35.40 11.55
CA PRO A 112 18.08 -34.67 10.83
C PRO A 112 17.96 -33.25 11.40
N ASN A 113 18.22 -32.26 10.54
CA ASN A 113 18.19 -30.85 10.89
C ASN A 113 16.78 -30.48 11.42
N MET A 114 16.66 -29.41 12.21
CA MET A 114 15.37 -28.96 12.76
C MET A 114 14.30 -28.77 11.65
N GLY A 115 14.68 -28.27 10.48
CA GLY A 115 13.80 -28.14 9.32
C GLY A 115 13.25 -29.47 8.79
N THR A 116 14.05 -30.53 8.70
CA THR A 116 13.61 -31.87 8.26
C THR A 116 12.68 -32.54 9.26
N ARG A 117 12.82 -32.22 10.56
CA ARG A 117 11.90 -32.68 11.61
C ARG A 117 10.57 -31.94 11.51
N TRP A 118 10.63 -30.62 11.32
CA TRP A 118 9.45 -29.79 11.10
C TRP A 118 8.69 -30.20 9.83
N ALA A 119 9.38 -30.37 8.70
CA ALA A 119 8.79 -30.82 7.45
C ALA A 119 8.10 -32.19 7.60
N ARG A 120 8.73 -33.14 8.31
CA ARG A 120 8.11 -34.43 8.62
C ARG A 120 6.86 -34.30 9.48
N PHE A 121 6.86 -33.39 10.47
CA PHE A 121 5.68 -33.10 11.27
C PHE A 121 4.53 -32.57 10.40
N VAL A 122 4.81 -31.59 9.55
CA VAL A 122 3.84 -31.01 8.61
C VAL A 122 3.28 -32.08 7.67
N LEU A 123 4.13 -32.93 7.09
CA LEU A 123 3.72 -34.02 6.21
C LEU A 123 2.96 -35.14 6.93
N ARG A 124 3.16 -35.33 8.24
CA ARG A 124 2.47 -36.37 9.03
C ARG A 124 1.05 -35.94 9.42
N LYS A 125 0.78 -34.63 9.50
CA LYS A 125 -0.53 -34.07 9.90
C LYS A 125 -0.96 -32.93 8.97
N PRO A 126 -1.05 -33.16 7.64
CA PRO A 126 -1.24 -32.08 6.66
C PRO A 126 -2.58 -31.35 6.86
N VAL A 127 -3.67 -32.08 7.11
CA VAL A 127 -5.00 -31.48 7.30
C VAL A 127 -5.05 -30.59 8.54
N TRP A 128 -4.45 -31.01 9.66
CA TRP A 128 -4.43 -30.20 10.88
C TRP A 128 -3.56 -28.95 10.73
N VAL A 129 -2.38 -29.08 10.11
CA VAL A 129 -1.51 -27.92 9.87
C VAL A 129 -2.17 -26.94 8.90
N MET A 130 -2.86 -27.44 7.87
CA MET A 130 -3.63 -26.61 6.95
C MET A 130 -4.79 -25.90 7.67
N LEU A 131 -5.59 -26.62 8.45
CA LEU A 131 -6.72 -26.04 9.20
C LEU A 131 -6.25 -24.96 10.18
N VAL A 132 -5.22 -25.26 10.98
CA VAL A 132 -4.67 -24.29 11.94
C VAL A 132 -4.05 -23.09 11.22
N GLY A 133 -3.35 -23.31 10.10
CA GLY A 133 -2.76 -22.24 9.31
C GLY A 133 -3.81 -21.33 8.67
N VAL A 134 -4.84 -21.92 8.03
CA VAL A 134 -5.93 -21.17 7.40
C VAL A 134 -6.78 -20.45 8.43
N LEU A 135 -7.16 -21.12 9.52
CA LEU A 135 -7.94 -20.50 10.59
C LEU A 135 -7.15 -19.39 11.27
N GLY A 136 -5.86 -19.62 11.54
CA GLY A 136 -4.97 -18.62 12.13
C GLY A 136 -4.81 -17.39 11.24
N LEU A 137 -4.53 -17.58 9.94
CA LEU A 137 -4.46 -16.47 8.98
C LEU A 137 -5.81 -15.77 8.80
N GLY A 138 -6.92 -16.52 8.83
CA GLY A 138 -8.27 -15.98 8.75
C GLY A 138 -8.59 -15.06 9.93
N ILE A 139 -8.22 -15.45 11.16
CA ILE A 139 -8.38 -14.62 12.36
C ILE A 139 -7.54 -13.34 12.25
N VAL A 140 -6.30 -13.44 11.78
CA VAL A 140 -5.40 -12.28 11.57
C VAL A 140 -5.94 -11.35 10.47
N ALA A 141 -6.72 -11.86 9.52
CA ALA A 141 -7.34 -11.07 8.46
C ALA A 141 -8.63 -10.34 8.89
N VAL A 142 -9.25 -10.68 10.03
CA VAL A 142 -10.51 -10.04 10.49
C VAL A 142 -10.39 -8.51 10.57
N PRO A 143 -9.33 -7.90 11.14
CA PRO A 143 -9.21 -6.44 11.20
C PRO A 143 -9.09 -5.77 9.83
N ALA A 144 -8.75 -6.52 8.76
CA ALA A 144 -8.69 -5.96 7.42
C ALA A 144 -10.09 -5.58 6.88
N ALA A 145 -11.15 -6.23 7.39
CA ALA A 145 -12.53 -5.90 7.01
C ALA A 145 -13.05 -4.61 7.66
N SER A 146 -12.37 -4.12 8.71
CA SER A 146 -12.71 -2.87 9.41
C SER A 146 -11.74 -1.72 9.08
N LEU A 147 -11.04 -1.80 7.94
CA LEU A 147 -10.13 -0.74 7.52
C LEU A 147 -10.91 0.45 6.95
N GLU A 148 -10.79 1.59 7.62
CA GLU A 148 -11.21 2.89 7.08
C GLU A 148 -10.17 3.33 6.03
N MET A 149 -10.58 3.44 4.78
CA MET A 149 -9.72 3.85 3.68
C MET A 149 -9.83 5.37 3.49
N GLY A 150 -8.75 6.08 3.80
CA GLY A 150 -8.65 7.53 3.59
C GLY A 150 -7.18 7.95 3.55
N LEU A 151 -6.89 9.15 3.01
CA LEU A 151 -5.52 9.67 3.08
C LEU A 151 -5.16 9.94 4.56
N PRO A 152 -3.93 9.61 4.99
CA PRO A 152 -3.47 9.95 6.33
C PRO A 152 -3.55 11.46 6.58
N ASP A 153 -4.16 11.86 7.69
CA ASP A 153 -4.15 13.23 8.19
C ASP A 153 -3.13 13.39 9.32
N ASP A 154 -3.05 14.59 9.91
CA ASP A 154 -2.20 14.83 11.09
C ASP A 154 -2.60 13.97 12.30
N GLY A 155 -3.77 13.33 12.26
CA GLY A 155 -4.20 12.36 13.23
C GLY A 155 -3.42 11.04 13.15
N ALA A 156 -2.85 10.68 12.01
CA ALA A 156 -2.01 9.48 11.89
C ALA A 156 -0.56 9.68 12.41
N GLN A 157 -0.19 10.91 12.78
CA GLN A 157 1.15 11.24 13.25
C GLN A 157 1.37 10.78 14.71
N PRO A 158 2.64 10.53 15.12
CA PRO A 158 2.95 10.21 16.50
C PRO A 158 2.50 11.31 17.48
N LYS A 159 1.96 10.93 18.65
CA LYS A 159 1.47 11.87 19.69
C LYS A 159 2.50 12.87 20.22
N SER A 160 3.78 12.62 19.97
CA SER A 160 4.88 13.51 20.35
C SER A 160 5.10 14.67 19.37
N THR A 161 4.49 14.64 18.17
CA THR A 161 4.66 15.71 17.19
C THR A 161 3.76 16.89 17.50
N THR A 162 4.22 18.10 17.20
CA THR A 162 3.44 19.33 17.41
C THR A 162 2.18 19.36 16.52
N GLN A 163 2.25 18.76 15.33
CA GLN A 163 1.12 18.61 14.41
C GLN A 163 -0.01 17.76 15.01
N ARG A 164 0.32 16.58 15.57
CA ARG A 164 -0.69 15.72 16.21
C ARG A 164 -1.31 16.38 17.44
N GLN A 165 -0.51 17.11 18.22
CA GLN A 165 -1.01 17.85 19.38
C GLN A 165 -1.95 18.98 18.98
N ALA A 166 -1.63 19.73 17.92
CA ALA A 166 -2.50 20.77 17.39
C ALA A 166 -3.83 20.18 16.86
N TYR A 167 -3.76 19.04 16.15
CA TYR A 167 -4.93 18.31 15.67
C TYR A 167 -5.87 17.90 16.82
N ASP A 168 -5.29 17.35 17.90
CA ASP A 168 -6.05 16.92 19.09
C ASP A 168 -6.69 18.13 19.80
N MET A 169 -5.95 19.23 19.98
CA MET A 169 -6.50 20.46 20.58
C MET A 169 -7.65 21.06 19.78
N LEU A 170 -7.56 21.05 18.45
CA LEU A 170 -8.65 21.51 17.57
C LEU A 170 -9.87 20.58 17.64
N SER A 171 -9.64 19.26 17.70
CA SER A 171 -10.72 18.27 17.85
C SER A 171 -11.44 18.44 19.19
N ASP A 172 -10.69 18.62 20.28
CA ASP A 172 -11.23 18.78 21.63
C ASP A 172 -11.99 20.11 21.79
N GLY A 173 -11.51 21.19 21.15
CA GLY A 173 -12.09 22.52 21.26
C GLY A 173 -13.28 22.79 20.35
N PHE A 174 -13.25 22.26 19.12
CA PHE A 174 -14.22 22.60 18.06
C PHE A 174 -14.95 21.38 17.46
N GLY A 175 -14.63 20.17 17.92
CA GLY A 175 -15.19 18.92 17.44
C GLY A 175 -14.30 18.21 16.40
N PRO A 176 -14.37 16.87 16.30
CA PRO A 176 -13.47 16.08 15.45
C PRO A 176 -13.51 16.44 13.95
N GLY A 177 -14.67 16.81 13.42
CA GLY A 177 -14.82 17.17 12.00
C GLY A 177 -14.27 18.56 11.64
N PHE A 178 -13.86 19.36 12.63
CA PHE A 178 -13.25 20.67 12.37
C PHE A 178 -11.91 20.57 11.63
N ASN A 179 -11.19 19.46 11.78
CA ASN A 179 -9.92 19.22 11.10
C ASN A 179 -10.05 18.86 9.60
N GLY A 180 -11.27 18.71 9.10
CA GLY A 180 -11.50 18.46 7.67
C GLY A 180 -12.89 18.87 7.22
N PRO A 181 -13.19 20.18 7.18
CA PRO A 181 -14.46 20.67 6.69
C PRO A 181 -14.64 20.30 5.21
N LEU A 182 -15.89 20.00 4.86
CA LEU A 182 -16.33 19.81 3.48
C LEU A 182 -16.71 21.18 2.91
N MET A 183 -16.40 21.39 1.63
CA MET A 183 -16.82 22.59 0.91
C MET A 183 -17.77 22.19 -0.20
N THR A 184 -19.01 22.67 -0.12
CA THR A 184 -20.01 22.48 -1.15
C THR A 184 -20.08 23.74 -2.01
N VAL A 185 -19.97 23.59 -3.32
CA VAL A 185 -20.09 24.65 -4.32
C VAL A 185 -21.43 24.46 -5.03
N VAL A 186 -22.22 25.52 -5.07
CA VAL A 186 -23.51 25.56 -5.78
C VAL A 186 -23.36 26.52 -6.95
N ASP A 187 -23.32 26.00 -8.17
CA ASP A 187 -23.40 26.81 -9.40
C ASP A 187 -24.87 27.08 -9.72
N THR A 188 -25.23 28.36 -9.74
CA THR A 188 -26.61 28.84 -9.88
C THR A 188 -26.85 29.55 -11.21
N LYS A 189 -25.90 29.50 -12.17
CA LYS A 189 -26.02 30.19 -13.48
C LYS A 189 -27.30 29.87 -14.24
N ASN A 190 -27.80 28.65 -14.10
CA ASN A 190 -29.00 28.16 -14.79
C ASN A 190 -30.24 28.17 -13.91
N SER A 191 -30.15 28.69 -12.68
CA SER A 191 -31.26 28.73 -11.74
C SER A 191 -31.98 30.07 -11.78
N SER A 192 -33.31 30.04 -11.68
CA SER A 192 -34.15 31.25 -11.64
C SER A 192 -34.04 32.01 -10.32
N ASP A 193 -33.67 31.35 -9.22
CA ASP A 193 -33.41 31.94 -7.91
C ASP A 193 -32.24 31.24 -7.20
N GLY A 194 -31.02 31.69 -7.55
CA GLY A 194 -29.79 31.12 -6.99
C GLY A 194 -29.64 31.28 -5.48
N LYS A 195 -30.28 32.29 -4.87
CA LYS A 195 -30.22 32.49 -3.42
C LYS A 195 -31.11 31.50 -2.68
N ALA A 196 -32.35 31.30 -3.15
CA ALA A 196 -33.24 30.30 -2.58
C ALA A 196 -32.67 28.87 -2.76
N ALA A 197 -32.08 28.58 -3.92
CA ALA A 197 -31.44 27.29 -4.18
C ALA A 197 -30.28 27.01 -3.21
N ALA A 198 -29.38 27.97 -3.00
CA ALA A 198 -28.25 27.78 -2.07
C ALA A 198 -28.69 27.63 -0.60
N ASN A 199 -29.74 28.33 -0.18
CA ASN A 199 -30.30 28.18 1.17
C ASN A 199 -30.95 26.81 1.36
N ARG A 200 -31.70 26.32 0.36
CA ARG A 200 -32.29 24.99 0.39
C ARG A 200 -31.22 23.89 0.46
N VAL A 201 -30.13 24.05 -0.31
CA VAL A 201 -28.95 23.16 -0.21
C VAL A 201 -28.41 23.17 1.22
N ALA A 202 -28.25 24.34 1.85
CA ALA A 202 -27.76 24.43 3.22
C ALA A 202 -28.69 23.72 4.23
N GLU A 203 -30.01 23.89 4.11
CA GLU A 203 -31.00 23.23 4.97
C GLU A 203 -31.01 21.71 4.81
N GLU A 204 -30.96 21.20 3.56
CA GLU A 204 -30.89 19.76 3.29
C GLU A 204 -29.60 19.14 3.84
N ILE A 205 -28.47 19.85 3.74
CA ILE A 205 -27.20 19.40 4.34
C ILE A 205 -27.28 19.40 5.86
N GLU A 206 -27.92 20.39 6.47
CA GLU A 206 -28.11 20.43 7.93
C GLU A 206 -28.94 19.22 8.43
N ALA A 207 -29.94 18.80 7.64
CA ALA A 207 -30.76 17.63 7.92
C ALA A 207 -29.99 16.29 7.88
N LEU A 208 -28.83 16.22 7.20
CA LEU A 208 -27.94 15.05 7.21
C LEU A 208 -27.20 14.86 8.55
N GLY A 209 -27.40 15.77 9.51
CA GLY A 209 -26.89 15.60 10.87
C GLY A 209 -25.42 15.96 11.00
N VAL A 210 -24.97 17.01 10.32
CA VAL A 210 -23.62 17.60 10.46
C VAL A 210 -23.48 18.42 11.75
N SER A 211 -22.26 18.83 12.10
CA SER A 211 -21.99 19.63 13.32
C SER A 211 -22.37 21.10 13.11
N ALA A 212 -22.00 21.67 11.97
CA ALA A 212 -22.35 23.02 11.59
C ALA A 212 -22.36 23.18 10.07
N VAL A 213 -23.29 23.99 9.57
CA VAL A 213 -23.31 24.48 8.19
C VAL A 213 -23.15 26.00 8.25
N LEU A 214 -22.13 26.53 7.58
CA LEU A 214 -21.95 27.98 7.50
C LEU A 214 -22.87 28.56 6.42
N PRO A 215 -23.38 29.79 6.61
CA PRO A 215 -24.23 30.44 5.62
C PRO A 215 -23.59 30.51 4.22
N PRO A 216 -24.37 30.38 3.13
CA PRO A 216 -23.83 30.44 1.77
C PRO A 216 -23.14 31.77 1.47
N ALA A 217 -21.87 31.71 1.06
CA ALA A 217 -21.10 32.88 0.62
C ALA A 217 -21.12 32.95 -0.91
N PHE A 218 -21.67 34.04 -1.46
CA PHE A 218 -21.75 34.26 -2.91
C PHE A 218 -20.50 34.94 -3.45
N ASN A 219 -20.13 34.59 -4.68
CA ASN A 219 -19.12 35.34 -5.41
C ASN A 219 -19.65 36.73 -5.83
N LYS A 220 -18.75 37.59 -6.35
CA LYS A 220 -19.12 38.95 -6.78
C LYS A 220 -20.16 39.00 -7.90
N ALA A 221 -20.23 37.96 -8.72
CA ALA A 221 -21.18 37.86 -9.84
C ALA A 221 -22.56 37.33 -9.40
N GLY A 222 -22.68 36.76 -8.20
CA GLY A 222 -23.92 36.21 -7.66
C GLY A 222 -24.35 34.87 -8.28
N ASP A 223 -23.51 34.26 -9.13
CA ASP A 223 -23.82 33.05 -9.88
C ASP A 223 -23.23 31.77 -9.26
N THR A 224 -22.39 31.90 -8.24
CA THR A 224 -21.83 30.76 -7.50
C THR A 224 -21.84 31.02 -6.00
N ALA A 225 -22.28 30.04 -5.22
CA ALA A 225 -22.24 30.06 -3.76
C ALA A 225 -21.33 28.94 -3.21
N THR A 226 -20.60 29.24 -2.15
CA THR A 226 -19.83 28.24 -1.38
C THR A 226 -20.43 28.09 0.01
N ILE A 227 -20.61 26.84 0.44
CA ILE A 227 -21.14 26.45 1.74
C ILE A 227 -20.07 25.60 2.41
N THR A 228 -19.63 26.00 3.60
CA THR A 228 -18.70 25.21 4.41
C THR A 228 -19.48 24.34 5.39
N VAL A 229 -19.20 23.04 5.37
CA VAL A 229 -19.91 22.04 6.15
C VAL A 229 -18.90 21.36 7.08
N ILE A 230 -19.18 21.35 8.37
CA ILE A 230 -18.32 20.73 9.39
C ILE A 230 -18.99 19.41 9.81
N PRO A 231 -18.42 18.25 9.46
CA PRO A 231 -18.93 16.95 9.92
C PRO A 231 -18.88 16.81 11.44
N LYS A 232 -19.64 15.86 12.00
CA LYS A 232 -19.56 15.54 13.44
C LYS A 232 -18.32 14.72 13.79
N ASP A 233 -17.85 13.89 12.86
CA ASP A 233 -16.81 12.91 13.07
C ASP A 233 -15.56 13.23 12.23
N ARG A 234 -14.50 12.44 12.40
CA ARG A 234 -13.20 12.64 11.76
C ARG A 234 -13.31 12.55 10.23
N PRO A 235 -12.40 13.21 9.48
CA PRO A 235 -12.40 13.21 8.03
C PRO A 235 -12.34 11.82 7.37
N SER A 236 -11.67 10.86 8.01
CA SER A 236 -11.50 9.49 7.49
C SER A 236 -12.55 8.49 7.97
N SER A 237 -13.56 8.93 8.74
CA SER A 237 -14.58 8.03 9.30
C SER A 237 -15.67 7.68 8.29
N HIS A 238 -16.25 6.48 8.41
CA HIS A 238 -17.38 6.03 7.59
C HIS A 238 -18.60 6.97 7.69
N ALA A 239 -18.82 7.56 8.87
CA ALA A 239 -19.92 8.51 9.08
C ALA A 239 -19.75 9.79 8.21
N THR A 240 -18.52 10.27 8.02
CA THR A 240 -18.24 11.41 7.15
C THR A 240 -18.37 11.03 5.67
N GLU A 241 -18.01 9.80 5.30
CA GLU A 241 -18.25 9.24 3.95
C GLU A 241 -19.74 9.20 3.60
N GLU A 242 -20.60 8.72 4.50
CA GLU A 242 -22.05 8.72 4.33
C GLU A 242 -22.60 10.15 4.14
N VAL A 243 -22.08 11.13 4.88
CA VAL A 243 -22.46 12.55 4.69
C VAL A 243 -22.07 13.02 3.29
N VAL A 244 -20.84 12.74 2.81
CA VAL A 244 -20.42 13.14 1.46
C VAL A 244 -21.32 12.51 0.39
N HIS A 245 -21.64 11.23 0.52
CA HIS A 245 -22.57 10.56 -0.40
C HIS A 245 -23.98 11.16 -0.33
N GLY A 246 -24.49 11.45 0.87
CA GLY A 246 -25.77 12.11 1.06
C GLY A 246 -25.84 13.49 0.40
N ILE A 247 -24.78 14.31 0.52
CA ILE A 247 -24.71 15.61 -0.15
C ILE A 247 -24.67 15.45 -1.68
N ARG A 248 -23.92 14.46 -2.19
CA ARG A 248 -23.84 14.17 -3.64
C ARG A 248 -25.18 13.70 -4.20
N ASP A 249 -25.94 12.91 -3.43
CA ASP A 249 -27.25 12.42 -3.85
C ASP A 249 -28.32 13.53 -3.77
N ALA A 250 -28.38 14.30 -2.68
CA ALA A 250 -29.24 15.49 -2.59
C ALA A 250 -28.93 16.50 -3.71
N GLY A 251 -27.64 16.65 -4.08
CA GLY A 251 -27.23 17.49 -5.20
C GLY A 251 -27.82 17.08 -6.55
N LYS A 252 -28.13 15.80 -6.78
CA LYS A 252 -28.79 15.33 -8.00
C LYS A 252 -30.26 15.73 -8.04
N ASP A 253 -30.95 15.60 -6.91
CA ASP A 253 -32.37 15.97 -6.78
C ASP A 253 -32.55 17.49 -6.91
N ILE A 254 -31.68 18.27 -6.28
CA ILE A 254 -31.68 19.74 -6.39
C ILE A 254 -31.40 20.19 -7.82
N LYS A 255 -30.50 19.52 -8.54
CA LYS A 255 -30.24 19.80 -9.96
C LYS A 255 -31.47 19.54 -10.83
N ALA A 256 -32.24 18.51 -10.52
CA ALA A 256 -33.49 18.20 -11.22
C ALA A 256 -34.58 19.26 -10.94
N ASP A 257 -34.67 19.77 -9.72
CA ASP A 257 -35.71 20.73 -9.30
C ASP A 257 -35.40 22.18 -9.67
N THR A 258 -34.14 22.61 -9.57
CA THR A 258 -33.75 24.03 -9.61
C THR A 258 -32.79 24.40 -10.74
N GLY A 259 -32.25 23.40 -11.45
CA GLY A 259 -31.21 23.58 -12.46
C GLY A 259 -29.84 23.98 -11.91
N ALA A 260 -29.69 24.13 -10.59
CA ALA A 260 -28.42 24.44 -9.93
C ALA A 260 -27.55 23.19 -9.80
N GLU A 261 -26.26 23.32 -10.07
CA GLU A 261 -25.32 22.20 -9.96
C GLU A 261 -24.59 22.24 -8.61
N VAL A 262 -24.69 21.16 -7.85
CA VAL A 262 -24.06 21.02 -6.52
C VAL A 262 -22.82 20.14 -6.65
N LEU A 263 -21.68 20.66 -6.23
CA LEU A 263 -20.39 19.98 -6.24
C LEU A 263 -19.82 19.94 -4.83
N VAL A 264 -19.32 18.79 -4.40
CA VAL A 264 -18.66 18.64 -3.09
C VAL A 264 -17.16 18.53 -3.30
N THR A 265 -16.41 19.37 -2.59
CA THR A 265 -14.95 19.46 -2.65
C THR A 265 -14.37 19.68 -1.24
N GLY A 266 -13.06 19.86 -1.15
CA GLY A 266 -12.30 19.89 0.10
C GLY A 266 -11.40 18.66 0.24
N ALA A 267 -10.39 18.75 1.11
CA ALA A 267 -9.42 17.67 1.31
C ALA A 267 -10.10 16.35 1.70
N THR A 268 -11.10 16.43 2.57
CA THR A 268 -11.91 15.28 3.00
C THR A 268 -12.76 14.70 1.85
N ALA A 269 -13.43 15.54 1.07
CA ALA A 269 -14.27 15.09 -0.05
C ALA A 269 -13.47 14.50 -1.23
N MET A 270 -12.19 14.87 -1.39
CA MET A 270 -11.31 14.24 -2.38
C MET A 270 -10.78 12.87 -1.91
N ASN A 271 -10.82 12.61 -0.61
CA ASN A 271 -10.42 11.31 -0.05
C ASN A 271 -11.53 10.26 -0.13
N ILE A 272 -12.77 10.68 -0.45
CA ILE A 272 -14.01 9.88 -0.51
C ILE A 272 -14.57 9.86 -1.94
#